data_AF-A0AAU7ZEE5-F1
#
_entry.id   AF-A0AAU7ZEE5-F1
#
_cell.length_a   1.000
_cell.length_b   1.000
_cell.length_c   1.000
_cell.angle_alpha   90.00
_cell.angle_beta   90.00
_cell.angle_gamma   90.00
#
_symmetry.space_group_name_H-M   'P 1'
#
loop_
_entity.id
_entity.type
_entity.pdbx_description
1 polymer ?
#
loop_
_entity_poly.entity_id
_entity_poly.type
_entity_poly.pdbx_seq_one_letter_code
_entity_poly.pdbx_strand_id
1 'polypeptide(L)'
;MRVLSLRLLPLIVLVTLIVLAVAPFVLAQSENKPEPPVVHSQDGGTSGRMESIFIPPLTGAPFSMMLVTEWSRPLGNGGSFTLVNKRRIVRDGRGRIYQERWLLVPKGSKIESRMDVIQITDPKEHTWLNCGVDEKVCEVRPYGLVPEMVYKPGMGTTGPLPDGQGFRQHDDLGLSNSNGVDTVGYRETVTLNPGVLGNDLPMVSTREFWYSAKLGINLISKVDDPTSGKQFFSATELTTSEPDPRYFVVPEGYRVVDRRKGEEKPN
;
A
#
# COMPACT_ATOMS: atom_id res chain seq x y z
N MET A 1 -55.90 64.69 -54.95
CA MET A 1 -56.72 64.50 -56.15
C MET A 1 -55.77 64.25 -57.33
N ARG A 2 -56.02 63.18 -58.08
CA ARG A 2 -55.54 62.84 -59.43
C ARG A 2 -54.21 63.41 -60.01
N VAL A 3 -53.31 62.46 -60.32
CA VAL A 3 -52.69 62.12 -61.63
C VAL A 3 -51.82 63.15 -62.41
N LEU A 4 -50.84 62.54 -63.12
CA LEU A 4 -50.10 62.93 -64.34
C LEU A 4 -48.83 63.75 -64.10
N SER A 5 -47.61 63.22 -64.28
CA SER A 5 -46.95 62.65 -65.48
C SER A 5 -46.63 63.68 -66.57
N LEU A 6 -45.35 63.97 -66.80
CA LEU A 6 -44.72 63.99 -68.12
C LEU A 6 -43.19 63.97 -67.98
N ARG A 7 -42.53 63.20 -68.86
CA ARG A 7 -41.08 62.96 -68.94
C ARG A 7 -40.41 63.96 -69.87
N LEU A 8 -39.11 64.23 -69.67
CA LEU A 8 -38.08 64.32 -70.72
C LEU A 8 -36.65 64.30 -70.11
N LEU A 9 -35.81 63.39 -70.61
CA LEU A 9 -34.35 63.17 -70.35
C LEU A 9 -33.51 63.83 -71.47
N PRO A 10 -32.15 63.75 -71.56
CA PRO A 10 -31.08 63.46 -70.57
C PRO A 10 -29.86 64.44 -70.69
N LEU A 11 -28.85 64.33 -69.79
CA LEU A 11 -27.43 64.49 -70.18
C LEU A 11 -26.52 63.64 -69.26
N ILE A 12 -25.56 62.96 -69.88
CA ILE A 12 -24.70 61.90 -69.34
C ILE A 12 -23.47 62.51 -68.63
N VAL A 13 -23.13 62.01 -67.44
CA VAL A 13 -21.79 62.11 -66.83
C VAL A 13 -21.37 60.72 -66.36
N LEU A 14 -20.26 60.22 -66.93
CA LEU A 14 -19.69 58.92 -66.66
C LEU A 14 -18.64 59.05 -65.53
N VAL A 15 -18.86 58.38 -64.40
CA VAL A 15 -17.91 58.29 -63.29
C VAL A 15 -17.30 56.89 -63.29
N THR A 16 -15.98 56.81 -63.44
CA THR A 16 -15.17 55.58 -63.41
C THR A 16 -15.11 55.00 -61.99
N LEU A 17 -15.58 53.76 -61.81
CA LEU A 17 -15.54 52.99 -60.58
C LEU A 17 -14.29 52.07 -60.57
N ILE A 18 -13.44 52.20 -59.55
CA ILE A 18 -12.30 51.30 -59.29
C ILE A 18 -12.83 50.08 -58.52
N VAL A 19 -12.68 48.88 -59.10
CA VAL A 19 -13.04 47.60 -58.45
C VAL A 19 -11.81 47.06 -57.71
N LEU A 20 -11.82 47.13 -56.37
CA LEU A 20 -10.89 46.38 -55.52
C LEU A 20 -11.42 44.95 -55.34
N ALA A 21 -10.65 43.96 -55.78
CA ALA A 21 -10.91 42.55 -55.53
C ALA A 21 -10.64 42.22 -54.05
N VAL A 22 -11.70 41.96 -53.28
CA VAL A 22 -11.59 41.44 -51.91
C VAL A 22 -11.57 39.91 -52.00
N ALA A 23 -10.40 39.31 -51.85
CA ALA A 23 -10.28 37.87 -51.68
C ALA A 23 -10.80 37.47 -50.29
N PRO A 24 -11.67 36.45 -50.15
CA PRO A 24 -12.08 35.97 -48.85
C PRO A 24 -10.90 35.22 -48.20
N PHE A 25 -10.31 35.83 -47.17
CA PHE A 25 -9.42 35.13 -46.25
C PHE A 25 -10.26 34.11 -45.46
N VAL A 26 -10.26 32.86 -45.92
CA VAL A 26 -10.67 31.73 -45.09
C VAL A 26 -9.56 31.56 -44.05
N LEU A 27 -9.80 32.05 -42.83
CA LEU A 27 -8.98 31.66 -41.69
C LEU A 27 -9.20 30.16 -41.47
N ALA A 28 -8.25 29.35 -41.93
CA ALA A 28 -8.16 27.97 -41.51
C ALA A 28 -7.99 27.98 -39.98
N GLN A 29 -9.08 27.73 -39.26
CA GLN A 29 -8.98 27.34 -37.86
C GLN A 29 -8.21 26.02 -37.87
N SER A 30 -6.94 26.06 -37.49
CA SER A 30 -6.20 24.86 -37.11
C SER A 30 -7.01 24.22 -35.99
N GLU A 31 -7.78 23.18 -36.31
CA GLU A 31 -8.35 22.30 -35.30
C GLU A 31 -7.18 21.78 -34.48
N ASN A 32 -7.00 22.35 -33.28
CA ASN A 32 -5.97 21.92 -32.34
C ASN A 32 -6.45 20.58 -31.77
N LYS A 33 -6.35 19.54 -32.58
CA LYS A 33 -6.77 18.18 -32.22
C LYS A 33 -5.84 17.75 -31.08
N PRO A 34 -6.35 17.48 -29.87
CA PRO A 34 -5.50 17.06 -28.78
C PRO A 34 -4.75 15.80 -29.22
N GLU A 35 -3.42 15.86 -29.17
CA GLU A 35 -2.60 14.70 -29.48
C GLU A 35 -3.02 13.55 -28.56
N PRO A 36 -3.15 12.32 -29.11
CA PRO A 36 -3.49 11.18 -28.28
C PRO A 36 -2.43 11.01 -27.19
N PRO A 37 -2.82 10.62 -25.96
CA PRO A 37 -1.87 10.42 -24.88
C PRO A 37 -0.81 9.39 -25.30
N VAL A 38 0.46 9.78 -25.21
CA VAL A 38 1.58 8.89 -25.49
C VAL A 38 1.78 7.99 -24.28
N VAL A 39 1.61 6.68 -24.47
CA VAL A 39 1.91 5.66 -23.46
C VAL A 39 3.32 5.16 -23.70
N HIS A 40 4.21 5.33 -22.71
CA HIS A 40 5.53 4.72 -22.74
C HIS A 40 5.46 3.34 -22.08
N SER A 41 5.69 2.28 -22.85
CA SER A 41 5.84 0.92 -22.34
C SER A 41 7.31 0.56 -22.17
N GLN A 42 7.63 -0.18 -21.11
CA GLN A 42 8.91 -0.86 -20.93
C GLN A 42 8.64 -2.33 -20.65
N ASP A 43 9.40 -3.21 -21.29
CA ASP A 43 9.29 -4.64 -21.09
C ASP A 43 10.12 -5.08 -19.88
N GLY A 44 9.57 -5.99 -19.09
CA GLY A 44 10.24 -6.58 -17.92
C GLY A 44 10.17 -5.72 -16.65
N GLY A 45 10.92 -6.16 -15.63
CA GLY A 45 10.90 -5.60 -14.29
C GLY A 45 10.31 -6.55 -13.25
N THR A 46 10.61 -6.28 -11.99
CA THR A 46 10.04 -6.99 -10.84
C THR A 46 9.58 -6.00 -9.80
N SER A 47 8.40 -6.23 -9.24
CA SER A 47 7.88 -5.48 -8.11
C SER A 47 7.49 -6.46 -7.01
N GLY A 48 7.98 -6.23 -5.81
CA GLY A 48 7.60 -7.00 -4.62
C GLY A 48 7.14 -6.05 -3.53
N ARG A 49 6.06 -6.41 -2.83
CA ARG A 49 5.62 -5.70 -1.63
C ARG A 49 6.26 -6.35 -0.41
N MET A 50 6.72 -5.54 0.54
CA MET A 50 7.10 -6.05 1.85
C MET A 50 5.84 -6.40 2.64
N GLU A 51 5.80 -7.61 3.18
CA GLU A 51 4.81 -8.00 4.18
C GLU A 51 5.22 -7.42 5.53
N SER A 52 4.26 -6.84 6.24
CA SER A 52 4.51 -6.29 7.58
C SER A 52 4.12 -7.28 8.66
N ILE A 53 4.30 -6.92 9.93
CA ILE A 53 3.87 -7.76 11.05
C ILE A 53 2.36 -8.03 11.01
N PHE A 54 1.98 -9.23 11.42
CA PHE A 54 0.60 -9.64 11.59
C PHE A 54 0.06 -9.17 12.95
N ILE A 55 -1.14 -8.59 12.95
CA ILE A 55 -1.85 -8.16 14.17
C ILE A 55 -3.15 -8.96 14.23
N PRO A 56 -3.30 -9.92 15.15
CA PRO A 56 -4.53 -10.65 15.30
C PRO A 56 -5.59 -9.85 16.09
N PRO A 57 -6.89 -10.07 15.86
CA PRO A 57 -7.91 -9.60 16.76
C PRO A 57 -7.78 -10.38 18.08
N LEU A 58 -7.73 -9.67 19.21
CA LEU A 58 -7.67 -10.28 20.54
C LEU A 58 -8.37 -9.37 21.54
N THR A 59 -9.40 -9.91 22.19
CA THR A 59 -10.19 -9.20 23.19
C THR A 59 -9.38 -9.03 24.48
N GLY A 60 -9.57 -7.89 25.16
CA GLY A 60 -8.93 -7.62 26.46
C GLY A 60 -7.43 -7.28 26.38
N ALA A 61 -6.87 -7.16 25.17
CA ALA A 61 -5.47 -6.82 24.96
C ALA A 61 -5.32 -5.55 24.08
N PRO A 62 -5.82 -4.39 24.53
CA PRO A 62 -5.67 -3.15 23.79
C PRO A 62 -4.21 -2.70 23.76
N PHE A 63 -3.84 -2.03 22.67
CA PHE A 63 -2.57 -1.31 22.61
C PHE A 63 -2.60 -0.19 21.56
N SER A 64 -1.70 0.77 21.72
CA SER A 64 -1.28 1.71 20.68
C SER A 64 0.24 1.67 20.56
N MET A 65 0.77 1.68 19.34
CA MET A 65 2.23 1.74 19.12
C MET A 65 2.58 2.38 17.78
N MET A 66 3.84 2.79 17.66
CA MET A 66 4.48 3.10 16.39
C MET A 66 5.38 1.92 15.98
N LEU A 67 5.16 1.39 14.78
CA LEU A 67 6.02 0.37 14.18
C LEU A 67 7.09 1.05 13.32
N VAL A 68 8.35 0.90 13.70
CA VAL A 68 9.51 1.26 12.88
C VAL A 68 9.84 0.08 11.96
N THR A 69 9.99 0.35 10.67
CA THR A 69 10.39 -0.65 9.68
C THR A 69 11.69 -0.23 9.01
N GLU A 70 12.64 -1.16 8.88
CA GLU A 70 13.78 -1.05 7.98
C GLU A 70 13.82 -2.25 7.03
N TRP A 71 14.11 -2.02 5.76
CA TRP A 71 14.25 -3.07 4.75
C TRP A 71 15.51 -2.83 3.92
N SER A 72 16.57 -3.58 4.23
CA SER A 72 17.85 -3.54 3.54
C SER A 72 17.89 -4.62 2.47
N ARG A 73 18.07 -4.22 1.21
CA ARG A 73 18.09 -5.12 0.06
C ARG A 73 19.48 -5.09 -0.59
N PRO A 74 20.03 -6.25 -0.96
CA PRO A 74 21.30 -6.29 -1.67
C PRO A 74 21.16 -5.69 -3.07
N LEU A 75 22.25 -5.11 -3.56
CA LEU A 75 22.39 -4.73 -4.97
C LEU A 75 23.10 -5.87 -5.72
N GLY A 76 22.70 -6.10 -6.98
CA GLY A 76 23.23 -7.22 -7.78
C GLY A 76 24.74 -7.10 -8.09
N ASN A 77 25.30 -5.89 -8.05
CA ASN A 77 26.72 -5.61 -8.25
C ASN A 77 27.51 -5.48 -6.94
N GLY A 78 26.93 -5.88 -5.80
CA GLY A 78 27.50 -5.68 -4.47
C GLY A 78 27.03 -4.39 -3.80
N GLY A 79 27.05 -4.38 -2.47
CA GLY A 79 26.45 -3.33 -1.65
C GLY A 79 24.97 -3.56 -1.35
N SER A 80 24.31 -2.57 -0.75
CA SER A 80 22.89 -2.63 -0.38
C SER A 80 22.26 -1.25 -0.37
N PHE A 81 20.94 -1.21 -0.39
CA PHE A 81 20.15 -0.02 -0.11
C PHE A 81 19.11 -0.34 0.96
N THR A 82 18.81 0.63 1.82
CA THR A 82 17.84 0.46 2.90
C THR A 82 16.67 1.39 2.72
N LEU A 83 15.46 0.84 2.80
CA LEU A 83 14.22 1.60 2.84
C LEU A 83 13.66 1.61 4.27
N VAL A 84 12.96 2.69 4.64
CA VAL A 84 12.41 2.87 5.98
C VAL A 84 11.00 3.46 5.94
N ASN A 85 10.20 3.16 6.96
CA ASN A 85 9.02 3.92 7.32
C ASN A 85 8.77 3.82 8.84
N LYS A 86 7.82 4.61 9.34
CA LYS A 86 7.29 4.51 10.71
C LYS A 86 5.78 4.73 10.65
N ARG A 87 4.98 3.80 11.19
CA ARG A 87 3.51 3.81 11.05
C ARG A 87 2.81 3.46 12.36
N ARG A 88 1.60 3.98 12.57
CA ARG A 88 0.79 3.65 13.74
C ARG A 88 0.04 2.33 13.57
N ILE A 89 -0.04 1.58 14.66
CA ILE A 89 -0.89 0.40 14.81
C ILE A 89 -1.62 0.50 16.15
N VAL A 90 -2.91 0.21 16.14
CA VAL A 90 -3.78 0.30 17.30
C VAL A 90 -4.71 -0.90 17.32
N ARG A 91 -4.94 -1.47 18.51
CA ARG A 91 -5.99 -2.45 18.76
C ARG A 91 -6.77 -2.06 20.01
N ASP A 92 -8.10 -2.10 19.95
CA ASP A 92 -8.94 -1.81 21.13
C ASP A 92 -9.25 -3.06 21.96
N GLY A 93 -9.91 -2.88 23.10
CA GLY A 93 -10.26 -3.98 24.00
C GLY A 93 -11.26 -4.97 23.40
N ARG A 94 -11.91 -4.61 22.28
CA ARG A 94 -12.85 -5.47 21.53
C ARG A 94 -12.18 -6.21 20.38
N GLY A 95 -10.88 -6.04 20.19
CA GLY A 95 -10.11 -6.68 19.12
C GLY A 95 -10.27 -6.01 17.76
N ARG A 96 -10.88 -4.82 17.66
CA ARG A 96 -10.85 -4.03 16.42
C ARG A 96 -9.45 -3.48 16.23
N ILE A 97 -8.98 -3.42 15.00
CA ILE A 97 -7.60 -3.03 14.67
C ILE A 97 -7.63 -1.87 13.70
N TYR A 98 -6.83 -0.84 13.98
CA TYR A 98 -6.50 0.23 13.05
C TYR A 98 -5.01 0.14 12.69
N GLN A 99 -4.70 0.21 11.41
CA GLN A 99 -3.34 0.23 10.90
C GLN A 99 -3.19 1.27 9.81
N GLU A 100 -2.16 2.09 9.94
CA GLU A 100 -1.68 2.91 8.82
C GLU A 100 -0.78 2.07 7.94
N ARG A 101 -0.74 2.36 6.64
CA ARG A 101 0.31 1.93 5.70
C ARG A 101 0.99 3.18 5.19
N TRP A 102 2.31 3.11 5.10
CA TRP A 102 3.17 4.22 4.72
C TRP A 102 4.14 3.74 3.66
N LEU A 103 4.39 4.57 2.65
CA LEU A 103 5.37 4.28 1.62
C LEU A 103 6.77 4.19 2.22
N LEU A 104 7.53 3.20 1.77
CA LEU A 104 8.92 3.06 2.14
C LEU A 104 9.77 4.06 1.36
N VAL A 105 10.68 4.74 2.05
CA VAL A 105 11.58 5.73 1.44
C VAL A 105 13.04 5.39 1.71
N PRO A 106 14.00 5.79 0.86
CA PRO A 106 15.41 5.50 1.11
C PRO A 106 15.90 6.13 2.41
N LYS A 107 16.57 5.32 3.25
CA LYS A 107 17.13 5.76 4.53
C LYS A 107 18.14 6.88 4.31
N GLY A 108 17.97 7.99 5.02
CA GLY A 108 18.85 9.17 4.91
C GLY A 108 18.58 10.06 3.68
N SER A 109 17.58 9.74 2.85
CA SER A 109 17.14 10.65 1.79
C SER A 109 16.31 11.81 2.34
N LYS A 110 16.10 12.83 1.52
CA LYS A 110 15.19 13.95 1.81
C LYS A 110 13.72 13.64 1.45
N ILE A 111 13.43 12.43 1.01
CA ILE A 111 12.08 12.03 0.61
C ILE A 111 11.30 11.69 1.87
N GLU A 112 10.21 12.41 2.12
CA GLU A 112 9.33 12.12 3.24
C GLU A 112 8.45 10.91 2.93
N SER A 113 8.38 9.99 3.88
CA SER A 113 7.42 8.88 3.83
C SER A 113 6.00 9.46 3.96
N ARG A 114 5.07 8.97 3.13
CA ARG A 114 3.66 9.38 3.19
C ARG A 114 2.76 8.18 3.44
N MET A 115 1.67 8.41 4.18
CA MET A 115 0.61 7.44 4.38
C MET A 115 -0.16 7.22 3.08
N ASP A 116 -0.34 5.97 2.66
CA ASP A 116 -1.06 5.61 1.44
C ASP A 116 -2.42 4.96 1.73
N VAL A 117 -2.51 4.15 2.79
CA VAL A 117 -3.73 3.42 3.14
C VAL A 117 -3.97 3.41 4.65
N ILE A 118 -5.23 3.56 5.03
CA ILE A 118 -5.74 3.28 6.38
C ILE A 118 -6.52 1.96 6.32
N GLN A 119 -6.23 1.05 7.24
CA GLN A 119 -6.92 -0.24 7.36
C GLN A 119 -7.61 -0.33 8.72
N ILE A 120 -8.90 -0.62 8.72
CA ILE A 120 -9.70 -0.83 9.93
C ILE A 120 -10.36 -2.19 9.82
N THR A 121 -10.14 -3.07 10.79
CA THR A 121 -10.82 -4.37 10.85
C THR A 121 -11.69 -4.44 12.09
N ASP A 122 -12.94 -4.86 11.91
CA ASP A 122 -13.87 -5.16 12.99
C ASP A 122 -14.22 -6.65 12.95
N PRO A 123 -13.74 -7.46 13.92
CA PRO A 123 -14.02 -8.88 13.96
C PRO A 123 -15.48 -9.20 14.29
N LYS A 124 -16.21 -8.30 14.97
CA LYS A 124 -17.62 -8.51 15.31
C LYS A 124 -18.52 -8.28 14.10
N GLU A 125 -18.24 -7.23 13.35
CA GLU A 125 -19.00 -6.87 12.14
C GLU A 125 -18.49 -7.61 10.88
N HIS A 126 -17.42 -8.40 11.00
CA HIS A 126 -16.75 -9.09 9.89
C HIS A 126 -16.38 -8.16 8.73
N THR A 127 -15.88 -6.97 9.07
CA THR A 127 -15.50 -5.95 8.08
C THR A 127 -14.03 -5.65 8.10
N TRP A 128 -13.46 -5.49 6.91
CA TRP A 128 -12.17 -4.89 6.67
C TRP A 128 -12.37 -3.67 5.77
N LEU A 129 -12.22 -2.48 6.34
CA LEU A 129 -12.15 -1.23 5.60
C LEU A 129 -10.73 -1.01 5.10
N ASN A 130 -10.56 -0.91 3.79
CA ASN A 130 -9.31 -0.52 3.15
C ASN A 130 -9.51 0.86 2.51
N CYS A 131 -8.99 1.89 3.17
CA CYS A 131 -9.22 3.29 2.85
C CYS A 131 -7.97 3.92 2.23
N GLY A 132 -7.99 4.17 0.92
CA GLY A 132 -6.87 4.86 0.28
C GLY A 132 -6.95 6.37 0.48
N VAL A 133 -5.80 6.97 0.84
CA VAL A 133 -5.70 8.35 1.31
C VAL A 133 -5.82 9.36 0.19
N ASP A 134 -5.25 9.06 -0.98
CA ASP A 134 -5.22 9.97 -2.13
C ASP A 134 -6.61 10.09 -2.78
N GLU A 135 -7.32 8.97 -2.93
CA GLU A 135 -8.65 8.91 -3.53
C GLU A 135 -9.79 9.19 -2.53
N LYS A 136 -9.52 9.11 -1.22
CA LYS A 136 -10.51 9.21 -0.13
C LYS A 136 -11.67 8.23 -0.32
N VAL A 137 -11.36 6.99 -0.63
CA VAL A 137 -12.33 5.89 -0.80
C VAL A 137 -12.00 4.76 0.15
N CYS A 138 -12.98 4.36 0.94
CA CYS A 138 -12.92 3.17 1.79
C CYS A 138 -13.67 2.02 1.14
N GLU A 139 -12.97 0.96 0.79
CA GLU A 139 -13.60 -0.28 0.35
C GLU A 139 -13.88 -1.18 1.55
N VAL A 140 -15.13 -1.60 1.73
CA VAL A 140 -15.52 -2.60 2.72
C VAL A 140 -15.33 -3.99 2.12
N ARG A 141 -14.49 -4.80 2.74
CA ARG A 141 -14.19 -6.18 2.37
C ARG A 141 -14.58 -7.14 3.50
N PRO A 142 -14.80 -8.43 3.21
CA PRO A 142 -15.06 -9.40 4.26
C PRO A 142 -13.82 -9.59 5.14
N TYR A 143 -14.03 -9.73 6.45
CA TYR A 143 -12.98 -10.07 7.42
C TYR A 143 -13.33 -11.33 8.18
N GLY A 144 -12.54 -12.38 8.01
CA GLY A 144 -12.84 -13.73 8.52
C GLY A 144 -12.20 -14.08 9.86
N LEU A 145 -11.31 -13.24 10.38
CA LEU A 145 -10.62 -13.52 11.65
C LEU A 145 -11.45 -13.05 12.84
N VAL A 146 -11.53 -13.88 13.87
CA VAL A 146 -12.29 -13.60 15.10
C VAL A 146 -11.40 -13.76 16.35
N PRO A 147 -11.73 -13.11 17.49
CA PRO A 147 -10.88 -13.13 18.68
C PRO A 147 -10.79 -14.51 19.36
N GLU A 148 -11.74 -15.40 19.09
CA GLU A 148 -11.80 -16.75 19.65
C GLU A 148 -10.81 -17.73 18.99
N MET A 149 -10.23 -17.34 17.84
CA MET A 149 -9.20 -18.14 17.18
C MET A 149 -7.90 -18.13 17.97
N VAL A 150 -7.14 -19.23 17.85
CA VAL A 150 -5.83 -19.37 18.50
C VAL A 150 -4.74 -18.86 17.57
N TYR A 151 -4.20 -17.68 17.89
CA TYR A 151 -3.07 -17.09 17.17
C TYR A 151 -1.76 -17.47 17.84
N LYS A 152 -0.92 -18.22 17.14
CA LYS A 152 0.43 -18.57 17.58
C LYS A 152 1.45 -17.95 16.64
N PRO A 153 2.62 -17.51 17.15
CA PRO A 153 3.72 -17.20 16.25
C PRO A 153 4.07 -18.44 15.42
N GLY A 154 4.42 -18.25 14.16
CA GLY A 154 4.89 -19.33 13.30
C GLY A 154 6.20 -19.89 13.83
N MET A 155 6.11 -20.94 14.64
CA MET A 155 7.22 -21.71 15.20
C MET A 155 7.24 -23.08 14.52
N GLY A 156 8.38 -23.45 13.96
CA GLY A 156 8.58 -24.77 13.39
C GLY A 156 9.22 -25.72 14.41
N THR A 157 9.20 -27.02 14.11
CA THR A 157 10.01 -27.99 14.83
C THR A 157 11.36 -28.13 14.15
N THR A 158 12.43 -28.25 14.94
CA THR A 158 13.76 -28.62 14.44
C THR A 158 13.70 -29.97 13.73
N GLY A 159 14.26 -30.06 12.53
CA GLY A 159 14.31 -31.31 11.77
C GLY A 159 14.46 -31.11 10.26
N PRO A 160 14.55 -32.23 9.52
CA PRO A 160 14.61 -32.21 8.06
C PRO A 160 13.30 -31.68 7.47
N LEU A 161 13.42 -30.95 6.36
CA LEU A 161 12.28 -30.59 5.53
C LEU A 161 11.81 -31.80 4.70
N PRO A 162 10.54 -31.81 4.24
CA PRO A 162 10.03 -32.87 3.37
C PRO A 162 10.92 -33.13 2.15
N ASP A 163 10.94 -34.37 1.69
CA ASP A 163 11.63 -34.81 0.46
C ASP A 163 13.13 -34.45 0.39
N GLY A 164 13.78 -34.27 1.55
CA GLY A 164 15.20 -33.90 1.61
C GLY A 164 15.50 -32.50 1.09
N GLN A 165 14.50 -31.61 1.04
CA GLN A 165 14.64 -30.23 0.54
C GLN A 165 15.55 -29.36 1.43
N GLY A 166 15.86 -29.80 2.65
CA GLY A 166 16.73 -29.05 3.53
C GLY A 166 16.50 -29.34 4.99
N PHE A 167 16.76 -28.35 5.83
CA PHE A 167 16.67 -28.46 7.28
C PHE A 167 16.10 -27.19 7.91
N ARG A 168 15.30 -27.36 8.96
CA ARG A 168 14.84 -26.28 9.83
C ARG A 168 15.46 -26.44 11.21
N GLN A 169 15.99 -25.36 11.74
CA GLN A 169 16.46 -25.23 13.11
C GLN A 169 15.57 -24.23 13.84
N HIS A 170 15.03 -24.65 14.98
CA HIS A 170 14.30 -23.81 15.93
C HIS A 170 15.14 -23.64 17.21
N ASP A 171 15.31 -22.40 17.64
CA ASP A 171 16.02 -22.03 18.86
C ASP A 171 15.16 -21.15 19.77
N ASP A 172 15.05 -21.53 21.03
CA ASP A 172 14.49 -20.70 22.11
C ASP A 172 15.55 -19.72 22.62
N LEU A 173 15.33 -18.42 22.45
CA LEU A 173 16.26 -17.37 22.91
C LEU A 173 15.98 -16.92 24.36
N GLY A 174 14.90 -17.41 24.95
CA GLY A 174 14.54 -17.16 26.34
C GLY A 174 13.70 -15.89 26.56
N LEU A 175 13.61 -15.49 27.83
CA LEU A 175 12.81 -14.35 28.28
C LEU A 175 13.54 -13.03 28.05
N SER A 176 12.78 -11.99 27.72
CA SER A 176 13.27 -10.62 27.63
C SER A 176 12.12 -9.63 27.88
N ASN A 177 12.41 -8.34 27.82
CA ASN A 177 11.44 -7.28 27.93
C ASN A 177 11.61 -6.30 26.77
N SER A 178 10.51 -5.81 26.22
CA SER A 178 10.50 -4.80 25.15
C SER A 178 9.41 -3.78 25.44
N ASN A 179 9.79 -2.50 25.54
CA ASN A 179 8.87 -1.40 25.89
C ASN A 179 8.09 -1.64 27.20
N GLY A 180 8.72 -2.23 28.21
CA GLY A 180 8.07 -2.53 29.49
C GLY A 180 7.11 -3.72 29.46
N VAL A 181 7.09 -4.49 28.36
CA VAL A 181 6.25 -5.69 28.20
C VAL A 181 7.12 -6.92 28.05
N ASP A 182 6.80 -7.97 28.81
CA ASP A 182 7.51 -9.23 28.75
C ASP A 182 7.33 -9.92 27.39
N THR A 183 8.42 -10.54 26.95
CA THR A 183 8.51 -11.21 25.66
C THR A 183 9.32 -12.51 25.78
N VAL A 184 9.05 -13.44 24.88
CA VAL A 184 9.89 -14.62 24.65
C VAL A 184 10.51 -14.50 23.27
N GLY A 185 11.81 -14.69 23.18
CA GLY A 185 12.56 -14.68 21.92
C GLY A 185 12.64 -16.05 21.30
N TYR A 186 12.47 -16.11 19.98
CA TYR A 186 12.65 -17.32 19.18
C TYR A 186 13.46 -17.01 17.93
N ARG A 187 14.19 -17.99 17.42
CA ARG A 187 14.85 -17.94 16.12
C ARG A 187 14.54 -19.18 15.31
N GLU A 188 14.11 -18.96 14.07
CA GLU A 188 13.95 -19.98 13.06
C GLU A 188 15.03 -19.80 12.00
N THR A 189 15.76 -20.85 11.69
CA THR A 189 16.69 -20.90 10.55
C THR A 189 16.25 -22.00 9.61
N VAL A 190 15.99 -21.66 8.35
CA VAL A 190 15.65 -22.62 7.31
C VAL A 190 16.77 -22.61 6.28
N THR A 191 17.40 -23.76 6.09
CA THR A 191 18.39 -24.00 5.04
C THR A 191 17.75 -24.86 3.97
N LEU A 192 17.59 -24.31 2.76
CA LEU A 192 17.22 -25.07 1.57
C LEU A 192 18.48 -25.56 0.85
N ASN A 193 18.45 -26.82 0.43
CA ASN A 193 19.54 -27.41 -0.34
C ASN A 193 19.64 -26.78 -1.75
N PRO A 194 20.79 -26.91 -2.44
CA PRO A 194 20.91 -26.53 -3.84
C PRO A 194 19.85 -27.21 -4.72
N GLY A 195 19.35 -26.48 -5.71
CA GLY A 195 18.39 -26.96 -6.71
C GLY A 195 16.92 -26.93 -6.28
N VAL A 196 16.61 -26.79 -4.99
CA VAL A 196 15.23 -26.86 -4.47
C VAL A 196 14.35 -25.75 -5.04
N LEU A 197 14.88 -24.52 -5.14
CA LEU A 197 14.21 -23.38 -5.77
C LEU A 197 14.95 -22.94 -7.05
N GLY A 198 15.76 -23.82 -7.64
CA GLY A 198 16.68 -23.46 -8.72
C GLY A 198 17.90 -22.64 -8.25
N ASN A 199 18.21 -22.67 -6.95
CA ASN A 199 19.37 -22.04 -6.35
C ASN A 199 20.63 -22.91 -6.51
N ASP A 200 21.75 -22.34 -6.95
CA ASP A 200 23.00 -23.09 -7.12
C ASP A 200 23.76 -23.34 -5.80
N LEU A 201 23.45 -22.55 -4.76
CA LEU A 201 24.04 -22.63 -3.43
C LEU A 201 22.94 -22.81 -2.38
N PRO A 202 23.24 -23.39 -1.20
CA PRO A 202 22.27 -23.47 -0.11
C PRO A 202 21.69 -22.09 0.22
N MET A 203 20.37 -22.00 0.38
CA MET A 203 19.71 -20.76 0.78
C MET A 203 19.38 -20.83 2.27
N VAL A 204 19.99 -19.93 3.04
CA VAL A 204 19.76 -19.84 4.49
C VAL A 204 18.90 -18.62 4.77
N SER A 205 17.72 -18.84 5.34
CA SER A 205 16.79 -17.79 5.76
C SER A 205 16.62 -17.84 7.26
N THR A 206 16.73 -16.70 7.93
CA THR A 206 16.61 -16.59 9.38
C THR A 206 15.48 -15.65 9.75
N ARG A 207 14.64 -16.06 10.70
CA ARG A 207 13.61 -15.22 11.31
C ARG A 207 13.79 -15.26 12.83
N GLU A 208 14.20 -14.13 13.40
CA GLU A 208 14.22 -13.92 14.85
C GLU A 208 13.05 -13.02 15.24
N PHE A 209 12.35 -13.33 16.32
CA PHE A 209 11.28 -12.47 16.82
C PHE A 209 11.11 -12.58 18.33
N TRP A 210 10.61 -11.48 18.91
CA TRP A 210 10.34 -11.34 20.34
C TRP A 210 8.83 -11.16 20.53
N TYR A 211 8.19 -12.23 21.01
CA TYR A 211 6.74 -12.36 21.08
C TYR A 211 6.21 -12.01 22.46
N SER A 212 5.23 -11.11 22.54
CA SER A 212 4.49 -10.84 23.77
C SER A 212 3.23 -11.68 23.82
N ALA A 213 3.17 -12.65 24.74
CA ALA A 213 1.96 -13.44 24.97
C ALA A 213 0.78 -12.57 25.46
N LYS A 214 1.08 -11.51 26.24
CA LYS A 214 0.08 -10.56 26.74
C LYS A 214 -0.62 -9.81 25.60
N LEU A 215 0.12 -9.43 24.55
CA LEU A 215 -0.42 -8.66 23.43
C LEU A 215 -0.73 -9.54 22.20
N GLY A 216 -0.26 -10.78 22.15
CA GLY A 216 -0.47 -11.66 21.01
C GLY A 216 0.25 -11.22 19.73
N ILE A 217 1.37 -10.48 19.84
CA ILE A 217 2.13 -9.95 18.71
C ILE A 217 3.64 -10.02 18.93
N ASN A 218 4.39 -9.96 17.83
CA ASN A 218 5.83 -9.72 17.86
C ASN A 218 6.10 -8.23 18.08
N LEU A 219 6.84 -7.88 19.14
CA LEU A 219 7.29 -6.52 19.39
C LEU A 219 8.58 -6.19 18.65
N ILE A 220 9.40 -7.20 18.39
CA ILE A 220 10.58 -7.11 17.53
C ILE A 220 10.54 -8.28 16.55
N SER A 221 10.85 -8.05 15.28
CA SER A 221 11.06 -9.11 14.30
C SER A 221 12.20 -8.74 13.35
N LYS A 222 13.13 -9.67 13.16
CA LYS A 222 14.24 -9.59 12.22
C LYS A 222 14.08 -10.74 11.23
N VAL A 223 14.09 -10.43 9.94
CA VAL A 223 14.12 -11.42 8.87
C VAL A 223 15.39 -11.18 8.08
N ASP A 224 16.10 -12.24 7.75
CA ASP A 224 17.25 -12.25 6.87
C ASP A 224 17.00 -13.35 5.84
N ASP A 225 16.60 -12.94 4.64
CA ASP A 225 16.16 -13.86 3.60
C ASP A 225 16.90 -13.52 2.29
N PRO A 226 17.50 -14.50 1.60
CA PRO A 226 18.27 -14.23 0.39
C PRO A 226 17.47 -13.62 -0.77
N THR A 227 16.15 -13.83 -0.83
CA THR A 227 15.31 -13.37 -1.93
C THR A 227 14.74 -11.97 -1.71
N SER A 228 14.46 -11.64 -0.45
CA SER A 228 13.81 -10.38 -0.08
C SER A 228 14.75 -9.42 0.64
N GLY A 229 15.88 -9.88 1.18
CA GLY A 229 16.84 -9.09 1.94
C GLY A 229 16.60 -9.14 3.45
N LYS A 230 17.13 -8.15 4.16
CA LYS A 230 17.02 -8.03 5.62
C LYS A 230 15.89 -7.09 5.99
N GLN A 231 14.96 -7.54 6.81
CA GLN A 231 13.85 -6.74 7.33
C GLN A 231 13.96 -6.63 8.84
N PHE A 232 13.67 -5.44 9.36
CA PHE A 232 13.61 -5.18 10.78
C PHE A 232 12.31 -4.45 11.11
N PHE A 233 11.59 -4.99 12.09
CA PHE A 233 10.37 -4.42 12.63
C PHE A 233 10.55 -4.23 14.12
N SER A 234 10.24 -3.04 14.63
CA SER A 234 10.33 -2.72 16.05
C SER A 234 9.13 -1.89 16.49
N ALA A 235 8.40 -2.38 17.50
CA ALA A 235 7.39 -1.63 18.20
C ALA A 235 8.05 -0.59 19.11
N THR A 236 7.56 0.64 19.05
CA THR A 236 8.01 1.79 19.84
C THR A 236 6.79 2.57 20.31
N GLU A 237 6.95 3.44 21.33
CA GLU A 237 5.85 4.25 21.86
C GLU A 237 4.62 3.41 22.26
N LEU A 238 4.89 2.21 22.81
CA LEU A 238 3.86 1.24 23.15
C LEU A 238 3.09 1.68 24.41
N THR A 239 1.77 1.73 24.32
CA THR A 239 0.86 1.83 25.46
C THR A 239 -0.16 0.69 25.40
N THR A 240 -0.64 0.24 26.56
CA THR A 240 -1.67 -0.82 26.64
C THR A 240 -2.99 -0.31 27.23
N SER A 241 -3.23 1.00 27.13
CA SER A 241 -4.49 1.63 27.50
C SER A 241 -5.50 1.51 26.36
N GLU A 242 -6.78 1.69 26.67
CA GLU A 242 -7.80 1.75 25.63
C GLU A 242 -7.51 2.91 24.67
N PRO A 243 -7.45 2.66 23.35
CA PRO A 243 -7.21 3.70 22.37
C PRO A 243 -8.42 4.58 22.15
N ASP A 244 -8.20 5.74 21.52
CA ASP A 244 -9.29 6.61 21.14
C ASP A 244 -10.25 5.92 20.14
N PRO A 245 -11.57 5.90 20.40
CA PRO A 245 -12.55 5.27 19.51
C PRO A 245 -12.53 5.81 18.07
N ARG A 246 -12.02 7.02 17.84
CA ARG A 246 -11.90 7.64 16.51
C ARG A 246 -11.02 6.86 15.55
N TYR A 247 -10.11 6.01 16.04
CA TYR A 247 -9.30 5.15 15.15
C TYR A 247 -10.14 4.09 14.43
N PHE A 248 -11.34 3.79 14.92
CA PHE A 248 -12.18 2.71 14.40
C PHE A 248 -13.42 3.22 13.67
N VAL A 249 -13.37 4.45 13.19
CA VAL A 249 -14.40 5.03 12.32
C VAL A 249 -13.77 5.42 10.99
N VAL A 250 -14.59 5.43 9.93
CA VAL A 250 -14.17 5.93 8.63
C VAL A 250 -13.78 7.41 8.78
N PRO A 251 -12.59 7.84 8.31
CA PRO A 251 -12.19 9.24 8.43
C PRO A 251 -13.14 10.17 7.67
N GLU A 252 -13.26 11.42 8.14
CA GLU A 252 -14.12 12.41 7.53
C GLU A 252 -13.76 12.67 6.07
N GLY A 253 -14.79 12.82 5.22
CA GLY A 253 -14.62 13.08 3.79
C GLY A 253 -14.30 11.84 2.93
N TYR A 254 -14.25 10.64 3.53
CA TYR A 254 -14.10 9.40 2.77
C TYR A 254 -15.45 8.89 2.28
N ARG A 255 -15.48 8.44 1.03
CA ARG A 255 -16.62 7.73 0.45
C ARG A 255 -16.49 6.23 0.70
N VAL A 256 -17.53 5.58 1.18
CA VAL A 256 -17.53 4.14 1.45
C VAL A 256 -18.10 3.37 0.24
N VAL A 257 -17.43 2.30 -0.16
CA VAL A 257 -17.85 1.37 -1.21
C VAL A 257 -17.89 -0.04 -0.64
N ASP A 258 -19.06 -0.65 -0.59
CA ASP A 258 -19.18 -2.04 -0.14
C ASP A 258 -18.80 -3.02 -1.25
N ARG A 259 -17.67 -3.74 -1.07
CA ARG A 259 -17.18 -4.76 -2.00
C ARG A 259 -17.58 -6.17 -1.58
N ARG A 260 -18.28 -6.36 -0.46
CA ARG A 260 -18.70 -7.68 0.03
C ARG A 260 -19.76 -8.34 -0.87
N LYS A 261 -20.50 -7.54 -1.64
CA LYS A 261 -21.61 -8.00 -2.51
C LYS A 261 -21.23 -8.17 -4.00
N GLY A 262 -19.93 -8.19 -4.32
CA GLY A 262 -19.45 -8.22 -5.73
C GLY A 262 -18.66 -9.46 -6.14
N GLU A 263 -18.42 -10.42 -5.23
CA GLU A 263 -17.77 -11.69 -5.56
C GLU A 263 -18.82 -12.78 -5.84
N GLU A 264 -19.64 -12.59 -6.89
CA GLU A 264 -20.20 -13.76 -7.58
C GLU A 264 -19.00 -14.47 -8.23
N LYS A 265 -18.68 -15.67 -7.72
CA LYS A 265 -17.65 -16.52 -8.32
C LYS A 265 -18.00 -16.71 -9.79
N PRO A 266 -17.10 -16.43 -10.75
CA PRO A 266 -17.32 -16.89 -12.11
C PRO A 266 -17.36 -18.42 -12.07
N ASN A 267 -18.45 -18.98 -12.63
CA ASN A 267 -18.60 -20.42 -12.88
C ASN A 267 -17.46 -20.96 -13.74
#